data_AF-A0A6I3DIT0-F1
#
_entry.id   AF-A0A6I3DIT0-F1
#
_cell.length_a   1.000
_cell.length_b   1.000
_cell.length_c   1.000
_cell.angle_alpha   90.00
_cell.angle_beta   90.00
_cell.angle_gamma   90.00
#
_symmetry.space_group_name_H-M   'P 1'
#
loop_
_entity.id
_entity.type
_entity.pdbx_description
1 polymer ?
#
loop_
_entity_poly.entity_id
_entity_poly.type
_entity_poly.pdbx_seq_one_letter_code
_entity_poly.pdbx_strand_id
1 'polypeptide(L)'
;MQEHGLQAPWEFIFDSAKQRAGLCNYTDHQISLSKYLVQYHSLDQSEQVILHEVAHALAGKDAGHGPNWKQIAKSIGYRGEKFTGKEIAEQTA
;
A
#
# COMPACT_ATOMS: atom_id res chain seq x y z
N MET A 1 -8.77 -2.00 -6.44
CA MET A 1 -8.13 -0.91 -7.23
C MET A 1 -9.14 -0.13 -8.06
N GLN A 2 -9.81 -0.76 -9.04
CA GLN A 2 -10.88 -0.10 -9.83
C GLN A 2 -12.05 0.37 -8.95
N GLU A 3 -12.43 -0.44 -7.95
CA GLU A 3 -13.48 -0.11 -6.96
C GLU A 3 -13.16 1.16 -6.14
N HIS A 4 -11.89 1.55 -6.05
CA HIS A 4 -11.45 2.77 -5.35
C HIS A 4 -11.13 3.93 -6.29
N GLY A 5 -11.48 3.80 -7.58
CA GLY A 5 -11.27 4.86 -8.58
C GLY A 5 -9.89 4.84 -9.25
N LEU A 6 -9.06 3.83 -9.00
CA LEU A 6 -7.77 3.68 -9.68
C LEU A 6 -7.97 2.96 -11.02
N GLN A 7 -7.72 3.68 -12.12
CA GLN A 7 -7.92 3.21 -13.50
C GLN A 7 -6.58 2.86 -14.18
N ALA A 8 -6.64 2.31 -15.39
CA ALA A 8 -5.46 2.09 -16.21
C ALA A 8 -4.62 3.39 -16.36
N PRO A 9 -3.27 3.31 -16.36
CA PRO A 9 -2.46 2.09 -16.48
C PRO A 9 -2.08 1.42 -15.15
N TRP A 10 -2.78 1.70 -14.04
CA TRP A 10 -2.38 1.15 -12.75
C TRP A 10 -2.61 -0.35 -12.61
N GLU A 11 -1.58 -1.08 -12.17
CA GLU A 11 -1.59 -2.53 -11.98
C GLU A 11 -1.22 -2.94 -10.55
N PHE A 12 -1.73 -4.09 -10.11
CA PHE A 12 -1.36 -4.68 -8.82
C PHE A 12 -0.36 -5.80 -9.05
N ILE A 13 0.72 -5.81 -8.26
CA ILE A 13 1.72 -6.87 -8.30
C ILE A 13 2.13 -7.32 -6.90
N PHE A 14 2.70 -8.51 -6.82
CA PHE A 14 3.45 -8.94 -5.65
C PHE A 14 4.95 -8.78 -5.88
N ASP A 15 5.66 -8.18 -4.93
CA ASP A 15 7.12 -8.03 -4.98
C ASP A 15 7.83 -8.85 -3.88
N SER A 16 9.17 -8.85 -3.92
CA SER A 16 10.03 -9.60 -2.99
C SER A 16 10.69 -8.69 -1.93
N ALA A 17 10.10 -7.55 -1.59
CA ALA A 17 10.69 -6.63 -0.63
C ALA A 17 10.61 -7.17 0.80
N LYS A 18 11.73 -7.21 1.52
CA LYS A 18 11.79 -7.73 2.90
C LYS A 18 11.60 -6.65 3.99
N GLN A 19 11.78 -5.38 3.64
CA GLN A 19 11.77 -4.27 4.62
C GLN A 19 10.60 -3.30 4.47
N ARG A 20 9.78 -3.45 3.42
CA ARG A 20 8.59 -2.63 3.20
C ARG A 20 7.39 -3.52 2.91
N ALA A 21 6.23 -3.09 3.40
CA ALA A 21 4.97 -3.81 3.24
C ALA A 21 4.39 -3.66 1.84
N GLY A 22 4.41 -2.44 1.28
CA GLY A 22 3.94 -2.12 -0.06
C GLY A 22 4.77 -1.03 -0.74
N LEU A 23 4.34 -0.63 -1.94
CA LEU A 23 4.87 0.52 -2.67
C LEU A 23 3.89 1.00 -3.75
N CYS A 24 3.71 2.30 -3.83
CA CYS A 24 3.16 3.01 -4.97
C CYS A 24 4.29 3.46 -5.92
N ASN A 25 4.47 2.75 -7.04
CA ASN A 25 5.46 3.06 -8.08
C ASN A 25 4.81 3.87 -9.21
N TYR A 26 5.08 5.18 -9.24
CA TYR A 26 4.58 6.10 -10.28
C TYR A 26 5.27 5.95 -11.65
N THR A 27 6.47 5.36 -11.71
CA THR A 27 7.19 5.19 -12.98
C THR A 27 6.49 4.11 -13.80
N ASP A 28 6.22 2.97 -13.17
CA ASP A 28 5.61 1.81 -13.84
C ASP A 28 4.10 1.71 -13.62
N HIS A 29 3.51 2.66 -12.88
CA HIS A 29 2.10 2.67 -12.46
C HIS A 29 1.71 1.37 -11.76
N GLN A 30 2.46 0.98 -10.74
CA GLN A 30 2.22 -0.26 -10.01
C GLN A 30 1.96 0.01 -8.53
N ILE A 31 0.97 -0.69 -7.99
CA ILE A 31 0.78 -0.88 -6.55
C ILE A 31 1.31 -2.26 -6.21
N SER A 32 2.32 -2.34 -5.36
CA SER A 32 2.89 -3.62 -4.94
C SER A 32 2.63 -3.93 -3.48
N LEU A 33 2.47 -5.23 -3.20
CA LEU A 33 2.48 -5.80 -1.86
C LEU A 33 3.64 -6.79 -1.74
N SER A 34 4.38 -6.76 -0.64
CA SER A 34 5.44 -7.73 -0.37
C SER A 34 4.84 -9.12 -0.17
N LYS A 35 5.38 -10.12 -0.88
CA LYS A 35 5.03 -11.53 -0.66
C LYS A 35 5.31 -12.00 0.77
N TYR A 36 6.32 -11.42 1.42
CA TYR A 36 6.68 -11.74 2.80
C TYR A 36 5.68 -11.15 3.78
N LEU A 37 5.09 -9.98 3.50
CA LEU A 37 4.02 -9.42 4.33
C LEU A 37 2.83 -10.39 4.38
N VAL A 38 2.35 -10.84 3.23
CA VAL A 38 1.16 -11.70 3.11
C VAL A 38 1.32 -13.04 3.85
N GLN A 39 2.55 -13.53 4.00
CA GLN A 39 2.81 -14.77 4.74
C GLN A 39 2.52 -14.64 6.25
N TYR A 40 2.62 -13.44 6.79
CA TYR A 40 2.57 -13.19 8.24
C TYR A 40 1.40 -12.30 8.68
N HIS A 41 0.74 -11.64 7.73
CA HIS A 41 -0.34 -10.70 7.99
C HIS A 41 -1.68 -11.28 7.55
N SER A 42 -2.74 -10.88 8.25
CA SER A 42 -4.10 -11.24 7.84
C SER A 42 -4.48 -10.57 6.51
N LEU A 43 -5.58 -11.05 5.91
CA LEU A 43 -6.14 -10.42 4.72
C LEU A 43 -6.49 -8.95 4.97
N ASP A 44 -7.11 -8.66 6.12
CA ASP A 44 -7.50 -7.30 6.53
C ASP A 44 -6.27 -6.39 6.68
N GLN A 45 -5.19 -6.88 7.28
CA GLN A 45 -3.93 -6.13 7.36
C GLN A 45 -3.29 -5.89 5.98
N SER A 46 -3.34 -6.90 5.10
CA SER A 46 -2.87 -6.78 3.72
C SER A 46 -3.67 -5.74 2.93
N GLU A 47 -4.99 -5.72 3.13
CA GLU A 47 -5.88 -4.72 2.54
C GLU A 47 -5.55 -3.31 3.02
N GLN A 48 -5.27 -3.11 4.31
CA GLN A 48 -4.85 -1.79 4.82
C GLN A 48 -3.57 -1.27 4.17
N VAL A 49 -2.61 -2.14 3.86
CA VAL A 49 -1.40 -1.75 3.11
C VAL A 49 -1.74 -1.40 1.66
N ILE A 50 -2.60 -2.17 1.00
CA ILE A 50 -3.05 -1.84 -0.36
C ILE A 50 -3.77 -0.49 -0.38
N LEU A 51 -4.67 -0.22 0.57
CA LEU A 51 -5.39 1.06 0.66
C LEU A 51 -4.42 2.23 0.90
N HIS A 52 -3.35 2.03 1.67
CA HIS A 52 -2.30 3.03 1.85
C HIS A 52 -1.67 3.43 0.51
N GLU A 53 -1.25 2.45 -0.28
CA GLU A 53 -0.58 2.68 -1.56
C GLU A 53 -1.54 3.21 -2.63
N VAL A 54 -2.79 2.73 -2.66
CA VAL A 54 -3.85 3.27 -3.54
C VAL A 54 -4.14 4.72 -3.21
N ALA A 55 -4.18 5.10 -1.92
CA ALA A 55 -4.36 6.50 -1.53
C ALA A 55 -3.22 7.39 -2.03
N HIS A 56 -1.98 6.89 -2.07
CA HIS A 56 -0.88 7.61 -2.71
C HIS A 56 -1.15 7.83 -4.20
N ALA A 57 -1.45 6.77 -4.94
CA ALA A 57 -1.69 6.86 -6.37
C ALA A 57 -2.83 7.84 -6.73
N LEU A 58 -3.89 7.89 -5.92
CA LEU A 58 -5.01 8.82 -6.08
C LEU A 58 -4.67 10.26 -5.65
N ALA A 59 -3.89 10.44 -4.59
CA ALA A 59 -3.52 11.76 -4.07
C ALA A 59 -2.46 12.47 -4.93
N GLY A 60 -1.65 11.69 -5.66
CA GLY A 60 -0.55 12.17 -6.48
C GLY A 60 0.78 12.19 -5.73
N LYS A 61 1.88 12.12 -6.51
CA LYS A 61 3.26 11.97 -6.02
C LYS A 61 3.68 13.02 -5.00
N ASP A 62 3.26 14.26 -5.20
CA ASP A 62 3.69 15.40 -4.36
C ASP A 62 2.87 15.54 -3.06
N ALA A 63 1.79 14.76 -2.89
CA ALA A 63 0.92 14.88 -1.73
C ALA A 63 1.54 14.32 -0.44
N GLY A 64 2.47 13.36 -0.54
CA GLY A 64 2.97 12.59 0.60
C GLY A 64 1.82 12.05 1.45
N HIS A 65 1.97 12.06 2.79
CA HIS A 65 0.87 11.81 3.75
C HIS A 65 0.16 13.11 4.18
N GLY A 66 0.08 14.10 3.28
CA GLY A 66 -0.54 15.41 3.53
C GLY A 66 -2.07 15.37 3.64
N PRO A 67 -2.73 16.53 3.80
CA PRO A 67 -4.18 16.61 3.98
C PRO A 67 -4.99 15.93 2.87
N ASN A 68 -4.59 16.11 1.60
CA ASN A 68 -5.24 15.47 0.46
C ASN A 68 -5.20 13.94 0.56
N TRP A 69 -4.01 13.38 0.83
CA TRP A 69 -3.85 11.94 1.02
C TRP A 69 -4.68 11.41 2.19
N LYS A 70 -4.70 12.11 3.33
CA LYS A 70 -5.49 11.68 4.50
C LYS A 70 -6.98 11.64 4.21
N GLN A 71 -7.48 12.64 3.47
CA GLN A 71 -8.88 12.69 3.07
C GLN A 71 -9.24 11.49 2.17
N ILE A 72 -8.42 11.23 1.14
CA ILE A 72 -8.62 10.12 0.21
C ILE A 72 -8.49 8.77 0.93
N ALA A 73 -7.42 8.58 1.70
CA ALA A 73 -7.17 7.35 2.45
C ALA A 73 -8.39 7.00 3.33
N LYS A 74 -8.91 7.99 4.07
CA LYS A 74 -10.12 7.80 4.88
C LYS A 74 -11.34 7.47 4.04
N SER A 75 -11.53 8.10 2.88
CA SER A 75 -12.70 7.86 2.02
C SER A 75 -12.72 6.47 1.39
N ILE A 76 -11.55 5.83 1.23
CA ILE A 76 -11.43 4.46 0.72
C ILE A 76 -11.32 3.41 1.82
N GLY A 77 -11.49 3.79 3.10
CA GLY A 77 -11.54 2.85 4.23
C GLY A 77 -10.21 2.57 4.92
N TYR A 78 -9.15 3.34 4.63
CA TYR A 78 -7.88 3.22 5.36
C TYR A 78 -8.03 3.67 6.81
N ARG A 79 -7.58 2.83 7.75
CA ARG A 79 -7.75 3.01 9.20
C ARG A 79 -6.52 3.62 9.89
N GLY A 80 -5.37 3.66 9.23
CA GLY A 80 -4.15 4.23 9.82
C GLY A 80 -3.48 3.34 10.87
N GLU A 81 -3.67 2.03 10.78
CA GLU A 81 -3.05 1.07 11.67
C GLU A 81 -1.53 1.08 11.49
N LYS A 82 -0.78 1.03 12.60
CA LYS A 82 0.68 0.99 12.55
C LYS A 82 1.13 -0.44 12.25
N PHE A 83 1.75 -0.63 11.09
CA PHE A 83 2.48 -1.84 10.75
C PHE A 83 3.97 -1.60 11.00
N THR A 84 4.62 -2.43 11.80
CA THR A 84 6.06 -2.28 11.99
C THR A 84 6.79 -3.18 11.00
N GLY A 85 7.58 -2.60 10.09
CA GLY A 85 8.43 -3.38 9.16
C GLY A 85 9.46 -4.28 9.87
N LYS A 86 9.64 -4.11 11.18
CA LYS A 86 10.40 -5.02 12.04
C LYS A 86 9.83 -6.43 12.03
N GLU A 87 8.51 -6.60 12.04
CA GLU A 87 7.89 -7.94 12.06
C GLU A 87 8.24 -8.74 10.80
N ILE A 88 8.30 -8.08 9.63
CA ILE A 88 8.69 -8.72 8.36
C ILE A 88 10.21 -9.01 8.35
N ALA A 89 11.02 -8.07 8.84
CA ALA A 89 12.47 -8.21 8.83
C ALA A 89 12.99 -9.24 9.85
N GLU A 90 12.39 -9.31 11.04
CA GLU A 90 12.76 -10.23 12.13
C GLU A 90 12.37 -11.68 11.82
N GLN A 91 11.33 -11.90 11.00
CA GLN A 91 10.87 -13.23 10.60
C GLN A 91 11.47 -13.74 9.27
N THR A 92 12.26 -12.90 8.58
CA THR A 92 12.92 -13.25 7.31
C THR A 92 14.45 -13.18 7.37
N ALA A 93 15.02 -12.95 8.55
CA ALA A 93 16.45 -13.01 8.88
C ALA A 93 16.88 -14.44 9.22
#